data_AF-A0A078FQK4-F1
#
_entry.id   AF-A0A078FQK4-F1
#
_cell.length_a   1.000
_cell.length_b   1.000
_cell.length_c   1.000
_cell.angle_alpha   90.00
_cell.angle_beta   90.00
_cell.angle_gamma   90.00
#
_symmetry.space_group_name_H-M   'P 1'
#
loop_
_entity.id
_entity.type
_entity.pdbx_description
1 polymer ?
#
loop_
_entity_poly.entity_id
_entity_poly.type
_entity_poly.pdbx_seq_one_letter_code
_entity_poly.pdbx_strand_id
1 'polypeptide(L)'
;MEILTSKFSVHNLDTTDLVALSGAHTIGRVQCGVITNRLHNFTGNNGQSDPSIEPKFLRTLRIKCLQGRSLTARVNLDPTSPDSFDNDYFKNLQNNRGVIESDQILFSSKGAPTVSLVNRFAKSQRKFYKAFAKSMIKMGKSISIG
;
A
#
# COMPACT_ATOMS: atom_id res chain seq x y z
N MET A 1 -5.51 -10.46 -1.16
CA MET A 1 -6.15 -9.90 0.05
C MET A 1 -6.08 -10.88 1.21
N GLU A 2 -6.51 -12.13 1.02
CA GLU A 2 -6.60 -13.17 2.04
C GLU A 2 -5.31 -13.37 2.88
N ILE A 3 -4.14 -13.40 2.23
CA ILE A 3 -2.84 -13.54 2.92
C ILE A 3 -2.59 -12.37 3.88
N LEU A 4 -2.91 -11.13 3.49
CA LEU A 4 -2.72 -9.96 4.36
C LEU A 4 -3.66 -10.02 5.57
N THR A 5 -4.93 -10.30 5.33
CA THR A 5 -5.93 -10.41 6.40
C THR A 5 -5.60 -11.55 7.37
N SER A 6 -5.13 -12.70 6.87
CA SER A 6 -4.75 -13.84 7.70
C SER A 6 -3.52 -13.52 8.57
N LYS A 7 -2.49 -12.87 8.01
CA LYS A 7 -1.31 -12.47 8.79
C LYS A 7 -1.66 -11.47 9.90
N PHE A 8 -2.60 -10.56 9.65
CA PHE A 8 -3.07 -9.62 10.68
C PHE A 8 -3.93 -10.31 11.73
N SER A 9 -4.81 -11.24 11.34
CA SER A 9 -5.70 -11.93 12.28
C SER A 9 -4.95 -12.77 13.30
N VAL A 10 -3.79 -13.34 12.94
CA VAL A 10 -2.91 -14.07 13.87
C VAL A 10 -2.46 -13.18 15.04
N HIS A 11 -2.38 -11.86 14.85
CA HIS A 11 -2.04 -10.89 15.88
C HIS A 11 -3.28 -10.19 16.47
N ASN A 12 -4.47 -10.79 16.33
CA ASN A 12 -5.76 -10.21 16.73
C ASN A 12 -6.08 -8.86 16.05
N LEU A 13 -5.45 -8.55 14.92
CA LEU A 13 -5.69 -7.32 14.14
C LEU A 13 -6.75 -7.60 13.07
N ASP A 14 -7.76 -6.75 12.98
CA ASP A 14 -8.89 -6.90 12.06
C ASP A 14 -8.66 -6.15 10.73
N THR A 15 -9.64 -6.20 9.82
CA THR A 15 -9.56 -5.52 8.52
C THR A 15 -9.42 -4.00 8.64
N THR A 16 -9.97 -3.37 9.69
CA THR A 16 -9.77 -1.94 9.95
C THR A 16 -8.32 -1.69 10.34
N ASP A 17 -7.74 -2.55 11.18
CA ASP A 17 -6.33 -2.44 11.56
C ASP A 17 -5.40 -2.62 10.37
N LEU A 18 -5.67 -3.60 9.50
CA LEU A 18 -4.94 -3.79 8.25
C LEU A 18 -4.92 -2.49 7.42
N VAL A 19 -6.09 -1.95 7.09
CA VAL A 19 -6.17 -0.76 6.23
C VAL A 19 -5.58 0.48 6.91
N ALA A 20 -5.81 0.65 8.22
CA ALA A 20 -5.28 1.78 8.96
C ALA A 20 -3.74 1.71 9.03
N LEU A 21 -3.17 0.58 9.44
CA LEU A 21 -1.73 0.41 9.60
C LEU A 21 -0.98 0.45 8.27
N SER A 22 -1.57 -0.04 7.17
CA SER A 22 -1.03 0.18 5.82
C SER A 22 -0.88 1.65 5.47
N GLY A 23 -1.68 2.53 6.08
CA GLY A 23 -1.53 3.98 5.97
C GLY A 23 -0.17 4.53 6.43
N ALA A 24 0.64 3.76 7.16
CA ALA A 24 2.03 4.13 7.47
C ALA A 24 2.88 4.35 6.20
N HIS A 25 2.50 3.76 5.07
CA HIS A 25 3.15 3.97 3.77
C HIS A 25 2.88 5.37 3.16
N THR A 26 2.18 6.26 3.86
CA THR A 26 2.13 7.71 3.53
C THR A 26 3.50 8.38 3.62
N ILE A 27 4.48 7.77 4.30
CA ILE A 27 5.87 8.22 4.33
C ILE A 27 6.83 7.08 4.01
N GLY A 28 8.06 7.44 3.65
CA GLY A 28 9.13 6.47 3.48
C GLY A 28 9.30 6.00 2.03
N ARG A 29 10.17 5.00 1.87
CA ARG A 29 10.65 4.57 0.56
C ARG A 29 10.71 3.05 0.46
N VAL A 30 10.55 2.56 -0.75
CA VAL A 30 10.69 1.14 -1.09
C VAL A 30 11.77 0.94 -2.14
N GLN A 31 12.50 -0.17 -2.04
CA GLN A 31 13.47 -0.55 -3.06
C GLN A 31 12.78 -1.07 -4.33
N CYS A 32 13.35 -0.76 -5.49
CA CYS A 32 12.83 -1.19 -6.78
C CYS A 32 12.70 -2.73 -6.90
N GLY A 33 13.56 -3.49 -6.21
CA GLY A 33 13.46 -4.95 -6.15
C GLY A 33 12.12 -5.47 -5.61
N VAL A 34 11.45 -4.72 -4.72
CA VAL A 34 10.14 -5.11 -4.17
C VAL A 34 9.03 -4.96 -5.20
N ILE A 35 9.15 -3.99 -6.13
CA ILE A 35 8.08 -3.65 -7.08
C ILE A 35 8.35 -4.14 -8.50
N THR A 36 9.55 -4.66 -8.81
CA THR A 36 9.95 -5.02 -10.18
C THR A 36 8.98 -5.99 -10.86
N ASN A 37 8.51 -7.03 -10.16
CA ASN A 37 7.54 -7.99 -10.70
C ASN A 37 6.25 -7.27 -11.11
N ARG A 38 5.77 -6.36 -10.26
CA ARG A 38 4.58 -5.56 -10.52
C ARG A 38 4.74 -4.64 -11.74
N LEU A 39 5.96 -4.14 -12.00
CA LEU A 39 6.24 -3.27 -13.14
C LEU A 39 6.48 -4.03 -14.46
N HIS A 40 6.88 -5.30 -14.43
CA HIS A 40 7.42 -6.00 -15.60
C HIS A 40 6.97 -7.45 -15.82
N ASN A 41 6.56 -8.18 -14.79
CA ASN A 41 6.22 -9.60 -14.91
C ASN A 41 5.23 -10.04 -13.81
N PHE A 42 4.08 -9.37 -13.74
CA PHE A 42 3.15 -9.48 -12.62
C PHE A 42 2.52 -10.86 -12.50
N THR A 43 2.11 -11.44 -13.63
CA THR A 43 1.49 -12.77 -13.68
C THR A 43 2.48 -13.90 -13.94
N GLY A 44 3.78 -13.59 -14.06
CA GLY A 44 4.81 -14.54 -14.48
C GLY A 44 4.78 -14.89 -15.97
N ASN A 45 3.73 -14.47 -16.71
CA ASN A 45 3.49 -14.82 -18.09
C ASN A 45 3.62 -13.58 -18.99
N ASN A 46 4.44 -13.69 -20.04
CA ASN A 46 4.53 -12.73 -21.15
C ASN A 46 5.04 -11.31 -20.80
N GLY A 47 5.66 -11.09 -19.63
CA GLY A 47 6.28 -9.80 -19.30
C GLY A 47 5.27 -8.65 -19.13
N GLN A 48 4.05 -8.97 -18.69
CA GLN A 48 3.01 -7.97 -18.47
C GLN A 48 3.16 -7.31 -17.09
N SER A 49 2.91 -5.99 -17.03
CA SER A 49 2.79 -5.26 -15.77
C SER A 49 1.44 -5.50 -15.10
N ASP A 50 1.35 -5.21 -13.81
CA ASP A 50 0.11 -5.22 -13.06
C ASP A 50 -0.91 -4.25 -13.70
N PRO A 51 -2.09 -4.74 -14.14
CA PRO A 51 -3.11 -3.92 -14.79
C PRO A 51 -3.79 -2.94 -13.83
N SER A 52 -3.59 -3.07 -12.52
CA SER A 52 -4.13 -2.15 -11.52
C SER A 52 -3.31 -0.87 -11.33
N ILE A 53 -2.16 -0.73 -12.00
CA ILE A 53 -1.34 0.49 -11.96
C ILE A 53 -1.82 1.49 -13.01
N GLU A 54 -1.97 2.76 -12.63
CA GLU A 54 -2.26 3.85 -13.57
C GLU A 54 -1.15 3.96 -14.65
N PRO A 55 -1.48 3.98 -15.95
CA PRO A 55 -0.47 3.87 -17.01
C PRO A 55 0.65 4.93 -17.00
N LYS A 56 0.36 6.19 -16.69
CA LYS A 56 1.38 7.25 -16.60
C LYS A 56 2.27 7.05 -15.37
N PHE A 57 1.67 6.62 -14.25
CA PHE A 57 2.40 6.27 -13.05
C PHE A 57 3.32 5.06 -13.24
N LEU A 58 2.86 4.02 -13.95
CA LEU A 58 3.69 2.87 -14.35
C LEU A 58 4.94 3.32 -15.12
N ARG A 59 4.78 4.22 -16.10
CA ARG A 59 5.91 4.77 -16.86
C ARG A 59 6.89 5.51 -15.95
N THR A 60 6.38 6.28 -14.98
CA THR A 60 7.19 7.00 -14.00
C THR A 60 8.00 6.04 -13.13
N LEU A 61 7.36 4.99 -12.60
CA LEU A 61 8.04 3.97 -11.79
C LEU A 61 9.10 3.21 -12.59
N ARG A 62 8.83 2.86 -13.86
CA ARG A 62 9.81 2.20 -14.74
C ARG A 62 11.04 3.05 -15.02
N ILE A 63 10.88 4.36 -15.16
CA ILE A 63 12.01 5.29 -15.33
C ILE A 63 12.83 5.36 -14.05
N LYS A 64 12.17 5.51 -12.88
CA LYS A 64 12.85 5.57 -11.58
C LYS A 64 13.55 4.26 -11.22
N CYS A 65 12.95 3.13 -11.60
CA CYS A 65 13.48 1.79 -11.39
C CYS A 65 14.17 1.22 -12.63
N LEU A 66 14.85 2.07 -13.42
CA LEU A 66 15.61 1.78 -14.65
C LEU A 66 15.72 0.29 -14.94
N GLN A 67 14.71 -0.27 -15.61
CA GLN A 67 14.54 -1.68 -16.00
C GLN A 67 15.45 -2.68 -15.24
N GLY A 68 15.25 -2.84 -13.93
CA GLY A 68 15.92 -3.86 -13.14
C GLY A 68 17.45 -3.69 -12.94
N ARG A 69 18.06 -2.61 -13.43
CA ARG A 69 19.52 -2.36 -13.31
C ARG A 69 19.95 -1.93 -11.92
N SER A 70 19.05 -1.35 -11.14
CA SER A 70 19.32 -1.00 -9.74
C SER A 70 18.15 -1.43 -8.86
N LEU A 71 18.16 -2.70 -8.45
CA LEU A 71 17.19 -3.25 -7.50
C LEU A 71 17.22 -2.53 -6.15
N THR A 72 18.34 -1.87 -5.83
CA THR A 72 18.56 -1.12 -4.59
C THR A 72 18.15 0.35 -4.67
N ALA A 73 17.86 0.87 -5.88
CA ALA A 73 17.28 2.21 -6.04
C ALA A 73 15.96 2.30 -5.29
N ARG A 74 15.64 3.50 -4.78
CA ARG A 74 14.47 3.73 -3.92
C ARG A 74 13.47 4.67 -4.58
N VAL A 75 12.19 4.38 -4.40
CA VAL A 75 11.08 5.27 -4.76
C VAL A 75 10.24 5.56 -3.52
N ASN A 76 9.57 6.71 -3.51
CA ASN A 76 8.68 7.08 -2.42
C ASN A 76 7.46 6.17 -2.42
N LEU A 77 7.02 5.73 -1.24
CA LEU A 77 5.78 4.98 -1.06
C LEU A 77 4.55 5.86 -1.30
N ASP A 78 4.65 7.14 -0.92
CA ASP A 78 3.70 8.20 -1.28
C ASP A 78 4.29 9.10 -2.38
N PRO A 79 3.78 9.04 -3.62
CA PRO A 79 4.23 9.92 -4.70
C PRO A 79 3.70 11.36 -4.60
N THR A 80 2.71 11.62 -3.76
CA THR A 80 2.04 12.93 -3.62
C THR A 80 2.68 13.75 -2.51
N SER A 81 2.90 13.16 -1.34
CA SER A 81 3.48 13.84 -0.17
C SER A 81 4.55 12.98 0.55
N PRO A 82 5.73 12.75 -0.10
CA PRO A 82 6.69 11.71 0.31
C PRO A 82 7.19 11.70 1.76
N ASP A 83 7.12 12.85 2.42
CA ASP A 83 7.67 13.09 3.76
C ASP A 83 6.62 13.58 4.77
N SER A 84 5.35 13.67 4.36
CA SER A 84 4.25 14.08 5.22
C SER A 84 3.44 12.88 5.67
N PHE A 85 3.17 12.78 6.97
CA PHE A 85 2.25 11.77 7.46
C PHE A 85 0.81 12.24 7.30
N ASP A 86 0.15 11.90 6.19
CA ASP A 86 -1.20 12.38 5.86
C ASP A 86 -2.06 11.28 5.21
N ASN A 87 -3.18 11.65 4.59
CA ASN A 87 -4.08 10.69 3.97
C ASN A 87 -3.95 10.59 2.44
N ASP A 88 -2.92 11.20 1.85
CA ASP A 88 -2.64 11.14 0.41
C ASP A 88 -2.34 9.71 -0.02
N TYR A 89 -1.76 8.87 0.86
CA TYR A 89 -1.68 7.42 0.66
C TYR A 89 -3.00 6.82 0.15
N PHE A 90 -4.11 7.09 0.83
CA PHE A 90 -5.41 6.53 0.45
C PHE A 90 -5.96 7.16 -0.83
N LYS A 91 -5.69 8.44 -1.08
CA LYS A 91 -6.04 9.10 -2.35
C LYS A 91 -5.24 8.52 -3.51
N ASN A 92 -3.99 8.15 -3.29
CA ASN A 92 -3.16 7.47 -4.29
C ASN A 92 -3.77 6.11 -4.66
N LEU A 93 -4.26 5.32 -3.69
CA LEU A 93 -4.93 4.05 -3.97
C LEU A 93 -6.18 4.25 -4.85
N GLN A 94 -6.99 5.28 -4.57
CA GLN A 94 -8.16 5.64 -5.38
C GLN A 94 -7.80 5.99 -6.83
N ASN A 95 -6.58 6.49 -7.05
CA ASN A 95 -6.06 6.86 -8.35
C ASN A 95 -5.19 5.76 -9.00
N ASN A 96 -5.21 4.53 -8.48
CA ASN A 96 -4.39 3.42 -8.97
C ASN A 96 -2.87 3.71 -8.89
N ARG A 97 -2.46 4.45 -7.87
CA ARG A 97 -1.08 4.90 -7.60
C ARG A 97 -0.47 4.33 -6.31
N GLY A 98 -1.04 3.26 -5.74
CA GLY A 98 -0.35 2.48 -4.72
C GLY A 98 0.95 1.91 -5.30
N VAL A 99 2.06 1.98 -4.57
CA VAL A 99 3.42 1.68 -5.09
C VAL A 99 3.77 0.19 -5.00
N ILE A 100 3.37 -0.49 -3.93
CA ILE A 100 3.51 -1.94 -3.79
C ILE A 100 2.15 -2.63 -4.02
N GLU A 101 2.19 -3.91 -4.41
CA GLU A 101 0.97 -4.68 -4.71
C GLU A 101 0.01 -4.75 -3.50
N SER A 102 0.57 -4.98 -2.32
CA SER A 102 -0.18 -5.06 -1.06
C SER A 102 -0.91 -3.78 -0.69
N ASP A 103 -0.49 -2.63 -1.23
CA ASP A 103 -1.22 -1.37 -1.08
C ASP A 103 -2.40 -1.31 -2.04
N GLN A 104 -2.15 -1.51 -3.33
CA GLN A 104 -3.18 -1.33 -4.36
C GLN A 104 -4.32 -2.34 -4.22
N ILE A 105 -4.03 -3.55 -3.73
CA ILE A 105 -5.04 -4.59 -3.49
C ILE A 105 -6.10 -4.18 -2.47
N LEU A 106 -5.80 -3.26 -1.54
CA LEU A 106 -6.76 -2.70 -0.56
C LEU A 106 -7.92 -1.99 -1.26
N PHE A 107 -7.71 -1.45 -2.46
CA PHE A 107 -8.72 -0.72 -3.22
C PHE A 107 -9.18 -1.46 -4.49
N SER A 108 -8.32 -2.26 -5.14
CA SER A 108 -8.67 -2.95 -6.39
C SER A 108 -9.52 -4.21 -6.21
N SER A 109 -9.63 -4.73 -4.97
CA SER A 109 -10.47 -5.89 -4.64
C SER A 109 -11.95 -5.51 -4.60
N LYS A 110 -12.66 -5.60 -5.74
CA LYS A 110 -14.09 -5.26 -5.85
C LYS A 110 -14.92 -5.99 -4.79
N GLY A 111 -15.78 -5.24 -4.08
CA GLY A 111 -16.66 -5.77 -3.03
C GLY A 111 -15.97 -6.05 -1.69
N ALA A 112 -14.64 -5.89 -1.58
CA ALA A 112 -13.95 -6.11 -0.32
C ALA A 112 -14.26 -5.00 0.70
N PRO A 113 -14.40 -5.33 2.01
CA PRO A 113 -14.61 -4.34 3.06
C PRO A 113 -13.53 -3.25 3.11
N THR A 114 -12.30 -3.57 2.68
CA THR A 114 -11.17 -2.64 2.60
C THR A 114 -11.45 -1.42 1.72
N VAL A 115 -12.22 -1.58 0.63
CA VAL A 115 -12.55 -0.49 -0.31
C VAL A 115 -13.32 0.63 0.41
N SER A 116 -14.26 0.26 1.27
CA SER A 116 -15.04 1.23 2.06
C SER A 116 -14.18 1.99 3.07
N LEU A 117 -13.18 1.32 3.66
CA LEU A 117 -12.23 1.91 4.60
C LEU A 117 -11.26 2.86 3.90
N VAL A 118 -10.72 2.47 2.74
CA VAL A 118 -9.88 3.33 1.90
C VAL A 118 -10.64 4.60 1.52
N ASN A 119 -11.87 4.48 1.02
CA ASN A 119 -12.73 5.63 0.70
C ASN A 119 -12.97 6.54 1.92
N ARG A 120 -13.22 5.94 3.09
CA ARG A 120 -13.44 6.67 4.34
C ARG A 120 -12.21 7.47 4.77
N PHE A 121 -11.01 6.88 4.64
CA PHE A 121 -9.75 7.50 5.04
C PHE A 121 -9.27 8.54 4.04
N ALA A 122 -9.41 8.28 2.73
CA ALA A 122 -9.14 9.28 1.68
C ALA A 122 -10.02 10.53 1.83
N LYS A 123 -11.30 10.36 2.20
CA LYS A 123 -12.23 11.47 2.44
C LYS A 123 -11.95 12.27 3.72
N SER A 124 -11.24 11.70 4.71
CA SER A 124 -11.07 12.36 6.00
C SER A 124 -9.79 11.93 6.72
N GLN A 125 -8.80 12.82 6.71
CA GLN A 125 -7.55 12.68 7.45
C GLN A 125 -7.79 12.46 8.95
N ARG A 126 -8.75 13.17 9.56
CA ARG A 126 -9.14 12.96 10.96
C ARG A 126 -9.59 11.52 11.23
N LYS A 127 -10.37 10.91 10.33
CA LYS A 127 -10.82 9.51 10.47
C LYS A 127 -9.65 8.55 10.31
N PHE A 128 -8.74 8.82 9.38
CA PHE A 128 -7.49 8.07 9.22
C PHE A 128 -6.65 8.12 10.50
N TYR A 129 -6.27 9.30 10.99
CA TYR A 129 -5.43 9.44 12.18
C TYR A 129 -6.05 8.76 13.42
N LYS A 130 -7.36 8.90 13.62
CA LYS A 130 -8.05 8.22 14.74
C LYS A 130 -7.96 6.70 14.63
N ALA A 131 -8.13 6.13 13.43
CA ALA A 131 -8.00 4.70 13.22
C ALA A 131 -6.55 4.25 13.37
N PHE A 132 -5.60 4.97 12.76
CA PHE A 132 -4.17 4.70 12.85
C PHE A 132 -3.68 4.63 14.29
N ALA A 133 -3.99 5.64 15.11
CA ALA A 133 -3.60 5.67 16.53
C ALA A 133 -4.18 4.47 17.31
N LYS A 134 -5.45 4.14 17.09
CA LYS A 134 -6.10 2.99 17.74
C LYS A 134 -5.44 1.68 17.33
N SER A 135 -5.14 1.49 16.05
CA SER A 135 -4.53 0.27 15.51
C SER A 135 -3.07 0.13 15.93
N MET A 136 -2.31 1.23 16.04
CA MET A 136 -0.95 1.23 16.58
C MET A 136 -0.92 0.78 18.05
N ILE A 137 -1.84 1.26 18.89
CA ILE A 137 -1.97 0.80 20.28
C ILE A 137 -2.29 -0.69 20.33
N LYS A 138 -3.19 -1.17 19.47
CA LYS A 138 -3.58 -2.58 19.41
C LYS A 138 -2.40 -3.46 18.97
N MET A 139 -1.65 -3.05 17.95
CA MET A 139 -0.44 -3.72 17.48
C MET A 139 0.65 -3.77 18.55
N GLY A 140 0.84 -2.69 19.31
CA GLY A 140 1.79 -2.67 20.43
C GLY A 140 1.46 -3.71 21.50
N LYS A 141 0.16 -3.92 21.78
CA LYS A 141 -0.31 -4.94 22.74
C LYS A 141 -0.18 -6.36 22.22
N SER A 142 -0.32 -6.59 20.90
CA SER A 142 -0.21 -7.93 20.33
C SER A 142 1.22 -8.48 20.30
N ILE A 143 2.23 -7.62 20.46
CA ILE A 143 3.65 -8.00 20.51
C ILE A 143 4.08 -8.41 21.94
N SER A 144 3.39 -7.92 22.97
CA SER A 144 3.72 -8.19 24.39
C SER A 144 3.22 -9.53 24.95
N ILE A 145 2.62 -10.40 24.12
CA ILE A 145 2.03 -11.68 24.55
C ILE A 145 2.81 -12.87 23.93
N GLY A 146 4.04 -12.64 23.48
CA GLY A 146 4.97 -13.66 22.99
C GLY A 146 6.04 -13.99 24.02
#